data_AF-A0AAW6CYS6-F1
#
_entry.id   AF-A0AAW6CYS6-F1
#
_cell.length_a   1.000
_cell.length_b   1.000
_cell.length_c   1.000
_cell.angle_alpha   90.00
_cell.angle_beta   90.00
_cell.angle_gamma   90.00
#
_symmetry.space_group_name_H-M   'P 1'
#
loop_
_entity.id
_entity.type
_entity.pdbx_description
1 polymer ?
#
loop_
_entity_poly.entity_id
_entity_poly.type
_entity_poly.pdbx_seq_one_letter_code
_entity_poly.pdbx_strand_id
1 'polypeptide(L)'
;MANKQKQFDIQFKKDAVKFCEDHPDMIHAECAAKLGVGNSTLARWKREYKNNNNEVQFRGSGNFSSDLEKENARLRRELKNTQDALEILKKAISILGD
;
A
#
# COMPACT_ATOMS: atom_id res chain seq x y z
N MET A 1 7.00 22.87 7.52
CA MET A 1 6.82 22.73 6.06
C MET A 1 6.52 21.27 5.75
N ALA A 2 5.42 20.96 5.07
CA ALA A 2 5.09 19.58 4.73
C ALA A 2 6.10 19.05 3.70
N ASN A 3 6.89 18.05 4.05
CA ASN A 3 7.82 17.41 3.12
C ASN A 3 6.99 16.61 2.09
N LYS A 4 6.79 17.19 0.90
CA LYS A 4 6.01 16.56 -0.17
C LYS A 4 6.79 15.35 -0.68
N GLN A 5 6.36 14.15 -0.28
CA GLN A 5 6.99 12.92 -0.74
C GLN A 5 6.85 12.81 -2.26
N LYS A 6 8.00 12.69 -2.94
CA LYS A 6 8.04 12.45 -4.38
C LYS A 6 7.36 11.09 -4.65
N GLN A 7 6.29 11.11 -5.41
CA GLN A 7 5.62 9.88 -5.83
C GLN A 7 6.36 9.34 -7.05
N PHE A 8 6.72 8.06 -6.99
CA PHE A 8 7.27 7.33 -8.13
C PHE A 8 6.28 6.23 -8.51
N ASP A 9 6.25 5.92 -9.79
CA ASP A 9 5.43 4.84 -10.33
C ASP A 9 5.84 3.47 -9.75
N ILE A 10 4.89 2.54 -9.68
CA ILE A 10 5.11 1.21 -9.12
C ILE A 10 6.15 0.44 -9.96
N GLN A 11 6.05 0.53 -11.28
CA GLN A 11 6.95 -0.16 -12.19
C GLN A 11 8.37 0.36 -12.01
N PHE A 12 8.53 1.67 -11.94
CA PHE A 12 9.83 2.32 -11.69
C PHE A 12 10.50 1.81 -10.40
N LYS A 13 9.74 1.62 -9.32
CA LYS A 13 10.30 1.16 -8.05
C LYS A 13 10.69 -0.32 -8.07
N LYS A 14 9.91 -1.16 -8.75
CA LYS A 14 10.25 -2.57 -8.99
C LYS A 14 11.54 -2.67 -9.81
N ASP A 15 11.61 -1.93 -10.90
CA ASP A 15 12.77 -1.91 -11.79
C ASP A 15 14.00 -1.35 -11.07
N ALA A 16 13.84 -0.33 -10.24
CA ALA A 16 14.91 0.22 -9.40
C ALA A 16 15.49 -0.82 -8.43
N VAL A 17 14.64 -1.60 -7.74
CA VAL A 17 15.11 -2.65 -6.82
C VAL A 17 15.78 -3.78 -7.59
N LYS A 18 15.16 -4.23 -8.70
CA LYS A 18 15.69 -5.30 -9.54
C LYS A 18 17.04 -4.93 -10.16
N PHE A 19 17.18 -3.71 -10.67
CA PHE A 19 18.45 -3.18 -11.17
C PHE A 19 19.57 -3.31 -10.13
N CYS A 20 19.27 -3.05 -8.85
CA CYS A 20 20.24 -3.20 -7.76
C CYS A 20 20.51 -4.65 -7.35
N GLU A 21 19.61 -5.59 -7.64
CA GLU A 21 19.83 -7.01 -7.41
C GLU A 21 20.64 -7.64 -8.55
N ASP A 22 20.40 -7.19 -9.79
CA ASP A 22 21.10 -7.63 -11.00
C ASP A 22 22.57 -7.14 -11.04
N HIS A 23 22.91 -6.11 -10.25
CA HIS A 23 24.26 -5.50 -10.18
C HIS A 23 24.82 -5.58 -8.74
N PRO A 24 25.19 -6.79 -8.26
CA PRO A 24 25.70 -6.98 -6.89
C PRO A 24 27.08 -6.34 -6.66
N ASP A 25 27.80 -6.03 -7.72
CA ASP A 25 29.08 -5.32 -7.76
C ASP A 25 28.93 -3.81 -7.55
N MET A 26 27.74 -3.26 -7.78
CA MET A 26 27.49 -1.83 -7.64
C MET A 26 27.10 -1.46 -6.20
N ILE A 27 27.74 -0.41 -5.69
CA ILE A 27 27.45 0.10 -4.36
C ILE A 27 26.04 0.70 -4.36
N HIS A 28 25.25 0.39 -3.33
CA HIS A 28 23.87 0.87 -3.19
C HIS A 28 23.70 2.39 -3.39
N ALA A 29 24.67 3.19 -2.94
CA ALA A 29 24.68 4.64 -3.13
C ALA A 29 24.84 5.04 -4.60
N GLU A 30 25.62 4.30 -5.38
CA GLU A 30 25.80 4.50 -6.81
C GLU A 30 24.53 4.10 -7.57
N CYS A 31 23.89 3.00 -7.20
CA CYS A 31 22.58 2.63 -7.78
C CYS A 31 21.54 3.73 -7.54
N ALA A 32 21.46 4.26 -6.30
CA ALA A 32 20.55 5.35 -5.96
C ALA A 32 20.85 6.61 -6.79
N ALA A 33 22.12 6.95 -6.97
CA ALA A 33 22.55 8.09 -7.78
C ALA A 33 22.17 7.93 -9.26
N LYS A 34 22.39 6.74 -9.85
CA LYS A 34 22.02 6.44 -11.25
C LYS A 34 20.51 6.49 -11.48
N LEU A 35 19.74 6.06 -10.49
CA LEU A 35 18.28 6.08 -10.53
C LEU A 35 17.68 7.45 -10.15
N GLY A 36 18.50 8.41 -9.71
CA GLY A 36 18.04 9.73 -9.27
C GLY A 36 17.15 9.69 -8.01
N VAL A 37 17.31 8.67 -7.16
CA VAL A 37 16.53 8.46 -5.94
C VAL A 37 17.39 8.63 -4.70
N GLY A 38 16.76 9.02 -3.59
CA GLY A 38 17.47 9.11 -2.31
C GLY A 38 17.92 7.74 -1.81
N ASN A 39 19.10 7.65 -1.21
CA ASN A 39 19.66 6.40 -0.69
C ASN A 39 18.71 5.71 0.33
N SER A 40 18.09 6.49 1.21
CA SER A 40 17.09 6.00 2.18
C SER A 40 15.80 5.50 1.52
N THR A 41 15.45 6.07 0.36
CA THR A 41 14.26 5.68 -0.41
C THR A 41 14.47 4.33 -1.08
N LEU A 42 15.62 4.13 -1.72
CA LEU A 42 15.98 2.86 -2.34
C LEU A 42 16.12 1.73 -1.30
N ALA A 43 16.75 2.02 -0.16
CA ALA A 43 16.87 1.05 0.93
C ALA A 43 15.49 0.62 1.48
N ARG A 44 14.55 1.57 1.59
CA ARG A 44 13.18 1.27 1.97
C ARG A 44 12.50 0.35 0.95
N TRP A 45 12.62 0.63 -0.34
CA TRP A 45 12.02 -0.20 -1.39
C TRP A 45 12.59 -1.61 -1.39
N LYS A 46 13.91 -1.77 -1.22
CA LYS A 46 14.56 -3.09 -1.12
C LYS A 46 14.05 -3.90 0.07
N ARG A 47 13.83 -3.25 1.22
CA ARG A 47 13.24 -3.90 2.40
C ARG A 47 11.78 -4.29 2.18
N GLU A 48 10.98 -3.40 1.59
CA GLU A 48 9.57 -3.69 1.27
C GLU A 48 9.45 -4.83 0.26
N TYR A 49 10.33 -4.87 -0.75
CA TYR A 49 10.39 -5.95 -1.75
C TYR A 49 10.73 -7.30 -1.12
N LYS A 50 11.74 -7.35 -0.24
CA LYS A 50 12.14 -8.58 0.47
C LYS A 50 11.06 -9.09 1.42
N ASN A 51 10.37 -8.20 2.11
CA ASN A 51 9.35 -8.57 3.10
C ASN A 51 8.03 -9.04 2.48
N ASN A 52 7.79 -8.73 1.21
CA ASN A 52 6.53 -9.02 0.51
C ASN A 52 6.73 -10.02 -0.64
N ASN A 53 7.53 -11.06 -0.43
CA ASN A 53 7.73 -12.16 -1.41
C ASN A 53 8.18 -11.69 -2.80
N ASN A 54 9.14 -10.78 -2.89
CA ASN A 54 9.62 -10.21 -4.16
C ASN A 54 8.55 -9.40 -4.92
N GLU A 55 7.55 -8.88 -4.21
CA GLU A 55 6.62 -7.89 -4.74
C GLU A 55 6.80 -6.56 -4.01
N VAL A 56 6.97 -5.47 -4.75
CA VAL A 56 6.85 -4.14 -4.15
C VAL A 56 5.36 -3.86 -3.89
N GLN A 57 4.84 -4.30 -2.74
CA GLN A 57 3.51 -3.91 -2.28
C GLN A 57 3.58 -2.58 -1.53
N PHE A 58 2.81 -1.59 -1.98
CA PHE A 58 2.82 -0.26 -1.37
C PHE A 58 1.89 -0.17 -0.15
N ARG A 59 2.45 0.15 1.02
CA ARG A 59 1.76 1.00 2.00
C ARG A 59 1.80 2.45 1.51
N GLY A 60 0.90 2.77 0.58
CA GLY A 60 0.45 4.14 0.35
C GLY A 60 -0.74 4.41 1.26
N SER A 61 -0.80 5.58 1.89
CA SER A 61 -1.99 6.00 2.63
C SER A 61 -3.21 5.98 1.70
N GLY A 62 -4.05 4.94 1.83
CA GLY A 62 -5.38 4.91 1.22
C GLY A 62 -5.49 4.66 -0.29
N ASN A 63 -4.50 4.03 -0.95
CA ASN A 63 -4.66 3.63 -2.35
C ASN A 63 -4.68 2.11 -2.48
N PHE A 64 -5.86 1.59 -2.83
CA PHE A 64 -6.09 0.20 -3.19
C PHE A 64 -5.33 -0.14 -4.47
N SER A 65 -4.87 -1.39 -4.60
CA SER A 65 -3.98 -1.81 -5.70
C SER A 65 -4.68 -1.82 -7.08
N SER A 66 -6.01 -1.71 -7.09
CA SER A 66 -6.84 -1.49 -8.28
C SER A 66 -8.12 -0.71 -7.91
N ASP A 67 -8.74 -0.04 -8.89
CA ASP A 67 -10.10 0.51 -8.75
C ASP A 67 -11.09 -0.57 -8.29
N LEU A 68 -10.87 -1.83 -8.70
CA LEU A 68 -11.67 -2.97 -8.24
C LEU A 68 -11.50 -3.22 -6.74
N GLU A 69 -10.29 -3.14 -6.20
CA GLU A 69 -10.06 -3.33 -4.76
C GLU A 69 -10.58 -2.15 -3.93
N LYS A 70 -10.52 -0.93 -4.49
CA LYS A 70 -11.14 0.26 -3.89
C LYS A 70 -12.63 0.10 -3.76
N GLU A 71 -13.27 -0.34 -4.85
CA GLU A 71 -14.70 -0.58 -4.86
C GLU A 71 -15.07 -1.75 -3.96
N ASN A 72 -14.27 -2.83 -3.94
CA ASN A 72 -14.51 -3.97 -3.05
C ASN A 72 -14.45 -3.55 -1.57
N ALA A 73 -13.47 -2.73 -1.19
CA ALA A 73 -13.36 -2.22 0.18
C ALA A 73 -14.48 -1.24 0.55
N ARG A 74 -14.89 -0.37 -0.39
CA ARG A 74 -16.06 0.51 -0.22
C ARG A 74 -17.31 -0.32 0.03
N LEU A 75 -17.59 -1.30 -0.83
CA LEU A 75 -18.74 -2.20 -0.74
C LEU A 75 -18.74 -3.01 0.55
N ARG A 76 -17.59 -3.56 0.97
CA ARG A 76 -17.47 -4.29 2.25
C ARG A 76 -17.80 -3.41 3.45
N ARG A 77 -17.37 -2.15 3.44
CA ARG A 77 -17.67 -1.20 4.52
C ARG A 77 -19.15 -0.83 4.55
N GLU A 78 -19.75 -0.61 3.38
CA GLU A 78 -21.18 -0.32 3.26
C GLU A 78 -22.03 -1.51 3.73
N LEU A 79 -21.69 -2.73 3.31
CA LEU A 79 -22.33 -3.96 3.79
C LEU A 79 -22.24 -4.13 5.32
N LYS A 80 -21.08 -3.83 5.91
CA LYS A 80 -20.94 -3.92 7.37
C LYS A 80 -21.83 -2.89 8.07
N ASN A 81 -21.82 -1.64 7.61
CA ASN A 81 -22.63 -0.58 8.22
C ASN A 81 -24.14 -0.91 8.14
N THR A 82 -24.61 -1.47 7.03
CA THR A 82 -26.02 -1.87 6.89
C THR A 82 -26.35 -3.07 7.78
N GLN A 83 -25.46 -4.05 7.89
CA GLN A 83 -25.61 -5.17 8.82
C GLN A 83 -25.67 -4.71 10.27
N ASP A 84 -24.74 -3.85 10.69
CA ASP A 84 -24.70 -3.29 12.04
C ASP A 84 -25.99 -2.50 12.35
N ALA A 85 -26.47 -1.70 11.39
CA ALA A 85 -27.75 -0.98 11.52
C ALA A 85 -28.94 -1.95 11.67
N LEU A 86 -28.99 -3.02 10.87
CA LEU A 86 -30.03 -4.04 10.99
C LEU A 86 -29.99 -4.75 12.35
N GLU A 87 -28.81 -5.06 12.87
CA GLU A 87 -28.69 -5.68 14.20
C GLU A 87 -29.17 -4.75 15.31
N ILE A 88 -28.84 -3.46 15.23
CA ILE A 88 -29.33 -2.46 16.19
C ILE A 88 -30.86 -2.37 16.13
N LEU A 89 -31.45 -2.31 14.93
CA LEU A 89 -32.90 -2.25 14.76
C LEU A 89 -33.58 -3.51 15.29
N LYS A 90 -33.04 -4.70 15.03
CA LYS A 90 -33.54 -5.96 15.59
C LYS A 90 -33.50 -5.98 17.11
N LYS A 91 -32.39 -5.52 17.71
CA LYS A 91 -32.25 -5.40 19.17
C LYS A 91 -33.28 -4.44 19.75
N ALA A 92 -33.48 -3.28 19.11
CA ALA A 92 -34.47 -2.29 19.55
C ALA A 92 -35.90 -2.86 19.51
N ILE A 93 -36.27 -3.56 18.43
CA ILE A 93 -37.58 -4.22 18.32
C ILE A 93 -37.75 -5.28 19.41
N SER A 94 -36.72 -6.09 19.68
CA SER A 94 -36.80 -7.09 20.75
C SER A 94 -37.01 -6.44 22.11
N ILE A 95 -36.31 -5.34 22.42
CA ILE A 95 -36.43 -4.63 23.70
C ILE A 95 -37.79 -3.94 23.87
N LEU A 96 -38.38 -3.45 22.78
CA LEU A 96 -39.66 -2.73 22.79
C LEU A 96 -40.88 -3.65 22.62
N GLY A 97 -40.67 -4.88 22.14
CA GLY A 97 -41.71 -5.88 21.90
C GLY A 97 -41.92 -6.86 23.05
N ASP A 98 -41.01 -6.85 24.04
CA ASP A 98 -41.18 -7.43 25.38
C ASP A 98 -41.77 -6.39 26.35
#